data_AF-Q3ILU0-F1
#
_entry.id   AF-Q3ILU0-F1
#
_cell.length_a   1.000
_cell.length_b   1.000
_cell.length_c   1.000
_cell.angle_alpha   90.00
_cell.angle_beta   90.00
_cell.angle_gamma   90.00
#
_symmetry.space_group_name_H-M   'P 1'
#
loop_
_entity.id
_entity.type
_entity.pdbx_description
1 polymer ?
#
loop_
_entity_poly.entity_id
_entity_poly.type
_entity_poly.pdbx_seq_one_letter_code
_entity_poly.pdbx_strand_id
1 'polypeptide(L)' 'MFGAFIRAVLSAGAAVLIAAILSFILGFFLPFLGPEDELLYRSFAAVAEHNLLVMMLAVCAALVARAVVEARPGGL' A
#
# COMPACT_ATOMS: atom_id res chain seq x y z
N MET A 1 -1.76 5.83 -22.01
CA MET A 1 -3.01 5.27 -21.43
C MET A 1 -2.99 3.74 -21.27
N PHE A 2 -3.19 2.89 -22.31
CA PHE A 2 -3.35 1.42 -22.10
C PHE A 2 -2.17 0.71 -21.42
N GLY A 3 -0.93 1.06 -21.76
CA GLY A 3 0.26 0.51 -21.10
C GLY A 3 0.39 0.90 -19.62
N ALA A 4 -0.19 2.03 -19.20
CA ALA A 4 -0.23 2.40 -17.79
C ALA A 4 -1.18 1.49 -16.99
N PHE A 5 -2.32 1.09 -17.58
CA PHE A 5 -3.25 0.16 -16.95
C PHE A 5 -2.66 -1.25 -16.79
N ILE A 6 -1.92 -1.77 -17.78
CA ILE A 6 -1.27 -3.08 -17.65
C ILE A 6 -0.26 -3.08 -16.50
N ARG A 7 0.56 -2.04 -16.39
CA ARG A 7 1.51 -1.89 -15.26
C ARG A 7 0.78 -1.70 -13.93
N ALA A 8 -0.36 -1.00 -13.94
CA ALA A 8 -1.20 -0.80 -12.77
C ALA A 8 -1.68 -2.14 -12.18
N VAL A 9 -2.16 -3.03 -13.04
CA VAL A 9 -2.61 -4.37 -12.66
C VAL A 9 -1.46 -5.17 -12.05
N LEU A 10 -0.28 -5.12 -12.67
CA LEU A 10 0.91 -5.79 -12.12
C LEU A 10 1.31 -5.20 -10.75
N SER A 11 1.27 -3.87 -10.60
CA SER A 11 1.56 -3.21 -9.33
C SER A 11 0.50 -3.48 -8.26
N ALA A 12 -0.76 -3.66 -8.63
CA ALA A 12 -1.82 -4.06 -7.69
C ALA A 12 -1.58 -5.48 -7.19
N GLY A 13 -1.20 -6.41 -8.08
CA GLY A 13 -0.80 -7.77 -7.69
C GLY A 13 0.40 -7.77 -6.75
N ALA A 14 1.43 -6.98 -7.07
CA ALA A 14 2.59 -6.81 -6.18
C ALA A 14 2.21 -6.17 -4.84
N ALA A 15 1.31 -5.20 -4.83
CA ALA A 15 0.83 -4.55 -3.60
C ALA A 15 0.07 -5.53 -2.69
N VAL A 16 -0.75 -6.42 -3.25
CA VAL A 16 -1.41 -7.48 -2.49
C VAL A 16 -0.39 -8.46 -1.89
N LEU A 17 0.60 -8.87 -2.67
CA LEU A 17 1.67 -9.76 -2.20
C LEU A 17 2.47 -9.11 -1.06
N ILE A 18 2.85 -7.84 -1.21
CA ILE A 18 3.59 -7.08 -0.19
C ILE A 18 2.73 -6.89 1.06
N ALA A 19 1.43 -6.60 0.91
CA ALA A 19 0.51 -6.51 2.04
C ALA A 19 0.41 -7.84 2.79
N ALA A 20 0.31 -8.97 2.08
CA ALA A 20 0.29 -10.29 2.72
C ALA A 20 1.58 -10.58 3.50
N ILE A 21 2.75 -10.27 2.93
CA ILE A 21 4.05 -10.39 3.62
C ILE A 21 4.10 -9.49 4.85
N LEU A 22 3.63 -8.25 4.74
CA LEU A 22 3.62 -7.30 5.84
C LEU A 22 2.67 -7.73 6.97
N SER A 23 1.47 -8.25 6.66
CA SER A 23 0.56 -8.82 7.66
C SER A 23 1.20 -9.99 8.40
N PHE A 24 1.91 -10.86 7.67
CA PHE A 24 2.61 -11.99 8.26
C PHE A 24 3.71 -11.54 9.23
N ILE A 25 4.55 -10.60 8.79
CA ILE A 25 5.64 -10.03 9.62
C ILE A 25 5.04 -9.31 10.84
N LEU A 26 4.08 -8.40 10.64
CA LEU A 26 3.49 -7.64 11.74
C LEU A 26 2.76 -8.54 12.73
N GLY A 27 2.03 -9.56 12.27
CA GLY A 27 1.38 -10.53 13.16
C GLY A 27 2.37 -11.32 14.02
N PHE A 28 3.56 -11.61 13.48
CA PHE A 28 4.64 -12.26 14.24
C PHE A 28 5.30 -11.29 15.24
N PHE A 29 5.51 -10.03 14.87
CA PHE A 29 6.23 -9.06 15.69
C PHE A 29 5.37 -8.27 16.69
N LEU A 30 4.06 -8.14 16.45
CA LEU A 30 3.12 -7.42 17.31
C LEU A 30 3.17 -7.85 18.79
N PRO A 31 3.19 -9.14 19.13
CA PRO A 31 3.27 -9.58 20.53
C PRO A 31 4.58 -9.17 21.22
N PHE A 32 5.64 -8.87 20.47
CA PHE A 32 6.94 -8.46 21.01
C PHE A 32 7.06 -6.94 21.20
N LEU A 33 6.09 -6.15 20.73
CA LEU A 33 6.08 -4.69 20.82
C LEU A 33 5.68 -4.15 22.20
N GLY A 34 5.02 -4.97 23.03
CA GLY A 34 4.56 -4.59 24.36
C GLY A 34 3.08 -4.87 24.60
N PRO A 35 2.50 -4.33 25.70
CA PRO A 35 1.09 -4.47 26.04
C PRO A 35 0.14 -3.90 24.96
N GLU A 36 -1.03 -4.53 24.81
CA GLU A 36 -2.03 -4.15 23.79
C GLU A 36 -2.62 -2.74 23.98
N ASP A 37 -2.49 -2.21 25.19
CA ASP A 37 -3.00 -0.90 25.57
C ASP A 37 -2.08 0.25 25.17
N GLU A 38 -0.82 -0.06 24.84
CA GLU A 38 0.15 0.95 24.46
C GLU A 38 -0.13 1.50 23.06
N LEU A 39 0.10 2.80 22.93
CA LEU A 39 -0.10 3.56 21.68
C LEU A 39 0.68 2.95 20.51
N LEU A 40 1.86 2.40 20.81
CA LEU A 40 2.73 1.77 19.82
C LEU A 40 2.10 0.48 19.27
N TYR A 41 1.65 -0.43 20.14
CA TYR A 41 0.97 -1.65 19.74
C TYR A 41 -0.28 -1.35 18.91
N ARG A 42 -1.14 -0.44 19.39
CA ARG A 42 -2.38 -0.06 18.70
C ARG A 42 -2.13 0.54 17.32
N SER A 43 -1.09 1.35 17.17
CA SER A 43 -0.72 1.94 15.88
C SER A 43 -0.29 0.88 14.87
N PHE A 44 0.57 -0.06 15.27
CA PHE A 44 1.02 -1.14 14.38
C PHE A 44 -0.10 -2.17 14.12
N ALA A 45 -0.99 -2.41 15.09
CA ALA A 45 -2.16 -3.26 14.91
C ALA A 45 -3.11 -2.67 13.86
N ALA A 46 -3.40 -1.37 13.93
CA ALA A 46 -4.21 -0.68 12.93
C ALA A 46 -3.58 -0.73 11.53
N VAL A 47 -2.27 -0.57 11.43
CA VAL A 47 -1.55 -0.73 10.16
C VAL A 47 -1.65 -2.16 9.65
N ALA A 48 -1.48 -3.17 10.50
CA ALA A 48 -1.58 -4.58 10.12
C ALA A 48 -2.98 -4.94 9.60
N GLU A 49 -4.02 -4.40 10.21
CA GLU A 49 -5.43 -4.62 9.83
C GLU A 49 -5.77 -3.94 8.49
N HIS A 50 -5.24 -2.74 8.24
CA HIS A 50 -5.59 -1.93 7.08
C HIS A 50 -4.52 -1.90 5.99
N ASN A 51 -3.47 -2.72 6.08
CA ASN A 51 -2.31 -2.61 5.20
C ASN A 51 -2.65 -2.73 3.71
N LEU A 52 -3.59 -3.61 3.34
CA LEU A 52 -4.00 -3.83 1.97
C LEU A 52 -4.71 -2.60 1.42
N LEU A 53 -5.57 -1.97 2.23
CA LEU A 53 -6.23 -0.73 1.88
C LEU A 53 -5.21 0.39 1.66
N VAL A 54 -4.24 0.54 2.56
CA VAL A 54 -3.17 1.55 2.43
C VAL A 54 -2.34 1.32 1.18
N MET A 55 -1.98 0.07 0.89
CA MET A 55 -1.20 -0.28 -0.31
C MET A 55 -1.98 -0.05 -1.59
N MET A 56 -3.26 -0.41 -1.64
CA MET A 56 -4.12 -0.14 -2.79
C MET A 56 -4.35 1.36 -2.99
N LEU A 57 -4.51 2.13 -1.91
CA LEU A 57 -4.60 3.59 -1.96
C LEU A 57 -3.33 4.18 -2.57
N ALA A 58 -2.15 3.68 -2.21
CA ALA A 58 -0.88 4.11 -2.77
C ALA A 58 -0.78 3.82 -4.28
N VAL A 59 -1.24 2.65 -4.74
CA VAL A 59 -1.30 2.32 -6.16
C VAL A 59 -2.25 3.27 -6.89
N CYS A 60 -3.44 3.53 -6.36
CA CYS A 60 -4.38 4.49 -6.93
C CYS A 60 -3.79 5.90 -7.00
N ALA A 61 -3.12 6.36 -5.94
CA ALA A 61 -2.46 7.67 -5.91
C ALA A 61 -1.36 7.78 -6.98
N ALA A 62 -0.56 6.73 -7.17
CA ALA A 62 0.46 6.69 -8.22
C ALA A 62 -0.15 6.75 -9.63
N LEU A 63 -1.29 6.10 -9.86
CA LEU A 63 -2.00 6.16 -11.13
C LEU A 63 -2.56 7.55 -11.42
N VAL A 64 -3.17 8.17 -10.42
CA VAL A 64 -3.67 9.55 -10.55
C VAL A 64 -2.52 10.52 -10.83
N ALA A 65 -1.41 10.40 -10.11
CA ALA A 65 -0.22 11.24 -10.34
C ALA A 65 0.30 11.08 -11.79
N ARG A 66 0.40 9.85 -12.29
CA ARG A 66 0.75 9.56 -13.69
C ARG A 66 -0.24 10.15 -14.69
N ALA A 67 -1.54 10.00 -14.43
CA ALA A 67 -2.59 10.53 -15.29
C ALA A 67 -2.51 12.06 -15.39
N VAL A 68 -2.24 12.76 -14.28
CA VAL A 68 -2.07 14.22 -14.26
C VAL A 68 -0.86 14.68 -15.07
N VAL A 69 0.26 13.94 -15.00
CA VAL A 69 1.46 14.24 -15.80
C VAL A 69 1.20 14.02 -17.30
N GLU A 70 0.54 12.92 -17.67
CA GLU A 70 0.23 12.61 -19.08
C GLU A 70 -0.86 13.52 -19.68
N ALA A 71 -1.70 14.15 -18.86
CA ALA A 71 -2.80 15.01 -19.33
C ALA A 71 -2.37 16.44 -19.74
N ARG A 72 -1.13 16.86 -19.48
CA ARG A 72 -0.65 18.20 -19.87
C ARG A 72 -0.23 18.22 -21.36
N PRO A 73 -0.70 19.19 -22.17
CA PRO A 73 -0.26 19.37 -23.55
C PRO A 73 1.14 20.00 -23.55
N GLY A 74 2.16 19.15 -23.57
CA GLY A 74 3.56 19.54 -23.41
C GLY A 74 4.29 18.60 -22.46
N GLY A 75 4.28 17.30 -22.77
CA GLY A 75 5.29 16.41 -22.24
C GLY A 75 6.63 16.81 -22.84
N LEU A 76 7.62 17.11 -22.00
CA LEU A 76 9.02 16.92 -22.38
C LEU A 76 9.28 15.43 -22.60
#